data_AF-A0A821HSN1-F1
#
_entry.id   AF-A0A821HSN1-F1
#
_cell.length_a   1.000
_cell.length_b   1.000
_cell.length_c   1.000
_cell.angle_alpha   90.00
_cell.angle_beta   90.00
_cell.angle_gamma   90.00
#
_symmetry.space_group_name_H-M   'P 1'
#
loop_
_entity.id
_entity.type
_entity.pdbx_description
1 polymer ?
#
loop_
_entity_poly.entity_id
_entity_poly.type
_entity_poly.pdbx_seq_one_letter_code
_entity_poly.pdbx_strand_id
1 'polypeptide(L)'
;NKCPELKNLTIDGFSGGGAALQRGGGRVTEVAHNHGRAARFYGAKTLGPSLLTIQGHQMQILFSPSSIALQTLQSLVAQNLYARAQTELKSNGEHYVQPRRAPDGYDERKNIEKFHKICQVMRDTYLNYMGDLDSDQDQNSGNHNFNQLFTNAPWVSVILGNLSSRPSKRGAQQSSLQNLTVRELRGENPKLLNNRAITVERVTAHSGTHFLNYLTIYEGFKSINEDELHEMYICSKSCRDFIRNTALSLHMTDFEIAWLTMIGEMHPNKTELISLASKFNPNKNGKNTNKETLAWLELYAYDVAKLVYKCILNKNLPDHFDLQSPLKFGFSNLAQQLTIREESDEFGRYAQADMTNFMNNNLDFVLGPHECLTLQACYAAADVVNAPEGRLNIELTRRLF
;
A
#
# COMPACT_ATOMS: atom_id res chain seq x y z
N ASN A 1 20.74 1.70 27.34
CA ASN A 1 20.46 2.69 26.26
C ASN A 1 21.38 2.40 25.10
N LYS A 2 20.83 2.16 23.90
CA LYS A 2 21.60 1.76 22.72
C LYS A 2 22.38 2.91 22.07
N CYS A 3 22.08 4.17 22.42
CA CYS A 3 22.72 5.39 21.91
C CYS A 3 22.79 6.49 23.01
N PRO A 4 23.72 6.41 23.99
CA PRO A 4 23.79 7.36 25.11
C PRO A 4 24.00 8.83 24.69
N GLU A 5 24.62 9.07 23.55
CA GLU A 5 24.85 10.37 22.93
C GLU A 5 23.56 11.14 22.61
N LEU A 6 22.45 10.44 22.34
CA LEU A 6 21.18 11.07 21.98
C LEU A 6 20.52 11.79 23.17
N LYS A 7 20.91 11.47 24.41
CA LYS A 7 20.35 12.05 25.65
C LYS A 7 20.40 13.58 25.70
N ASN A 8 21.36 14.18 25.00
CA ASN A 8 21.56 15.63 24.96
C ASN A 8 21.14 16.26 23.63
N LEU A 9 20.67 15.47 22.66
CA LEU A 9 20.37 15.90 21.31
C LEU A 9 18.86 16.03 21.08
N THR A 10 18.51 17.03 20.28
CA THR A 10 17.19 17.15 19.66
C THR A 10 17.23 16.35 18.37
N ILE A 11 16.23 15.48 18.15
CA ILE A 11 16.13 14.70 16.92
C ILE A 11 15.00 15.28 16.07
N ASP A 12 15.31 15.56 14.80
CA ASP A 12 14.33 15.91 13.78
C ASP A 12 13.98 14.66 12.98
N GLY A 13 12.71 14.26 12.99
CA GLY A 13 12.24 13.12 12.20
C GLY A 13 11.86 13.56 10.79
N PHE A 14 12.36 12.85 9.78
CA PHE A 14 11.92 13.01 8.39
C PHE A 14 11.22 11.74 7.91
N SER A 15 9.97 11.89 7.47
CA SER A 15 9.21 10.81 6.83
C SER A 15 9.08 11.08 5.33
N GLY A 16 9.89 10.38 4.53
CA GLY A 16 9.78 10.36 3.07
C GLY A 16 8.49 9.69 2.60
N GLY A 17 8.06 9.97 1.37
CA GLY A 17 6.78 9.49 0.82
C GLY A 17 6.65 7.96 0.79
N GLY A 18 5.45 7.45 1.08
CA GLY A 18 5.09 6.04 0.97
C GLY A 18 5.07 5.27 2.28
N ALA A 19 5.32 5.94 3.42
CA ALA A 19 5.16 5.35 4.75
C ALA A 19 3.70 4.92 5.00
N ALA A 20 3.46 3.91 5.84
CA ALA A 20 2.11 3.40 6.13
C ALA A 20 1.14 4.50 6.64
N LEU A 21 1.64 5.49 7.40
CA LEU A 21 0.84 6.64 7.84
C LEU A 21 0.53 7.64 6.73
N GLN A 22 1.33 7.65 5.67
CA GLN A 22 1.13 8.47 4.47
C GLN A 22 0.33 7.73 3.40
N ARG A 23 -0.24 6.56 3.66
CA ARG A 23 -1.17 5.88 2.75
C ARG A 23 -2.60 6.06 3.29
N GLY A 24 -3.55 6.49 2.46
CA GLY A 24 -4.98 6.60 2.86
C GLY A 24 -5.42 7.91 3.54
N GLY A 25 -4.82 9.04 3.20
CA GLY A 25 -5.48 10.37 3.24
C GLY A 25 -5.86 11.01 4.59
N GLY A 26 -5.57 10.42 5.76
CA GLY A 26 -5.93 11.05 7.05
C GLY A 26 -4.94 10.86 8.20
N ARG A 27 -4.14 9.79 8.17
CA ARG A 27 -3.22 9.44 9.27
C ARG A 27 -1.82 10.03 9.10
N VAL A 28 -1.59 10.75 8.01
CA VAL A 28 -0.35 11.48 7.75
C VAL A 28 -0.06 12.49 8.86
N THR A 29 -1.13 12.96 9.51
CA THR A 29 -1.09 13.85 10.66
C THR A 29 -0.44 13.20 11.88
N GLU A 30 -0.52 11.86 12.02
CA GLU A 30 0.08 11.10 13.12
C GLU A 30 1.59 10.83 12.97
N VAL A 31 2.22 11.22 11.86
CA VAL A 31 3.66 10.99 11.62
C VAL A 31 4.51 11.56 12.75
N ALA A 32 4.17 12.75 13.24
CA ALA A 32 4.89 13.38 14.32
C ALA A 32 4.88 12.55 15.61
N HIS A 33 3.76 11.91 15.91
CA HIS A 33 3.65 11.02 17.07
C HIS A 33 4.56 9.78 16.94
N ASN A 34 4.73 9.22 15.73
CA ASN A 34 5.70 8.15 15.50
C ASN A 34 7.15 8.62 15.69
N HIS A 35 7.50 9.82 15.23
CA HIS A 35 8.81 10.41 15.51
C HIS A 35 9.04 10.58 17.02
N GLY A 36 8.03 11.06 17.77
CA GLY A 36 8.12 11.21 19.22
C GLY A 36 8.36 9.88 19.95
N ARG A 37 7.67 8.82 19.54
CA ARG A 37 7.91 7.46 20.07
C ARG A 37 9.33 6.97 19.78
N ALA A 38 9.82 7.17 18.57
CA ALA A 38 11.19 6.80 18.19
C ALA A 38 12.22 7.58 19.02
N ALA A 39 12.08 8.91 19.10
CA ALA A 39 12.96 9.76 19.90
C ALA A 39 13.03 9.30 21.36
N ARG A 40 11.89 8.98 21.99
CA ARG A 40 11.85 8.44 23.35
C ARG A 40 12.47 7.05 23.46
N PHE A 41 12.20 6.15 22.51
CA PHE A 41 12.79 4.81 22.50
C PHE A 41 14.33 4.85 22.45
N TYR A 42 14.88 5.79 21.68
CA TYR A 42 16.32 6.01 21.58
C TYR A 42 16.89 6.90 22.71
N GLY A 43 16.05 7.41 23.60
CA GLY A 43 16.47 8.21 24.74
C GLY A 43 16.93 9.62 24.38
N ALA A 44 16.35 10.21 23.33
CA ALA A 44 16.63 11.58 22.91
C ALA A 44 16.22 12.61 23.98
N LYS A 45 16.85 13.79 23.98
CA LYS A 45 16.46 14.90 24.87
C LYS A 45 15.03 15.38 24.59
N THR A 46 14.73 15.57 23.31
CA THR A 46 13.44 16.04 22.82
C THR A 46 13.31 15.76 21.32
N LEU A 47 12.11 15.93 20.79
CA LEU A 47 11.81 15.91 19.36
C LEU A 47 11.72 17.35 18.84
N GLY A 48 12.42 17.63 17.74
CA GLY A 48 12.23 18.88 17.01
C GLY A 48 11.08 18.80 16.01
N PRO A 49 10.97 19.73 15.04
CA PRO A 49 9.89 19.73 14.07
C PRO A 49 9.86 18.42 13.26
N SER A 50 8.68 17.79 13.17
CA SER A 50 8.52 16.64 12.29
C SER A 50 8.40 17.09 10.84
N LEU A 51 9.30 16.62 10.00
CA LEU A 51 9.29 16.83 8.57
C LEU A 51 8.62 15.64 7.89
N LEU A 52 7.73 15.91 6.93
CA LEU A 52 7.10 14.86 6.16
C LEU A 52 6.91 15.27 4.70
N THR A 53 6.98 14.28 3.81
CA THR A 53 6.58 14.43 2.41
C THR A 53 5.07 14.22 2.30
N ILE A 54 4.34 15.22 1.80
CA ILE A 54 2.96 15.02 1.31
C ILE A 54 3.08 14.50 -0.13
N GLN A 55 2.53 13.32 -0.41
CA GLN A 55 2.58 12.78 -1.77
C GLN A 55 1.66 13.59 -2.69
N GLY A 56 2.02 13.71 -3.98
CA GLY A 56 1.28 14.56 -4.93
C GLY A 56 -0.21 14.24 -5.01
N HIS A 57 -0.58 12.96 -5.01
CA HIS A 57 -1.99 12.54 -5.00
C HIS A 57 -2.72 12.95 -3.71
N GLN A 58 -2.01 13.06 -2.58
CA GLN A 58 -2.60 13.46 -1.30
C GLN A 58 -2.82 14.95 -1.18
N MET A 59 -2.09 15.77 -1.94
CA MET A 59 -2.25 17.22 -1.88
C MET A 59 -3.69 17.63 -2.16
N GLN A 60 -4.31 17.02 -3.17
CA GLN A 60 -5.70 17.33 -3.52
C GLN A 60 -6.67 16.90 -2.41
N ILE A 61 -6.46 15.73 -1.83
CA ILE A 61 -7.31 15.17 -0.76
C ILE A 61 -7.26 16.05 0.49
N LEU A 62 -6.04 16.39 0.90
CA LEU A 62 -5.77 17.02 2.18
C LEU A 62 -5.95 18.53 2.14
N PHE A 63 -5.75 19.16 0.98
CA PHE A 63 -5.66 20.61 0.88
C PHE A 63 -6.58 21.26 -0.16
N SER A 64 -7.26 20.52 -1.05
CA SER A 64 -8.21 21.16 -1.99
C SER A 64 -9.49 21.63 -1.29
N PRO A 65 -10.23 20.79 -0.53
CA PRO A 65 -11.41 21.28 0.17
C PRO A 65 -10.97 22.13 1.37
N SER A 66 -11.40 23.39 1.43
CA SER A 66 -10.96 24.33 2.47
C SER A 66 -11.26 23.85 3.90
N SER A 67 -12.37 23.14 4.09
CA SER A 67 -12.74 22.53 5.38
C SER A 67 -11.76 21.42 5.80
N ILE A 68 -11.31 20.60 4.86
CA ILE A 68 -10.36 19.50 5.11
C ILE A 68 -8.94 20.05 5.28
N ALA A 69 -8.57 21.07 4.51
CA ALA A 69 -7.28 21.75 4.62
C ALA A 69 -7.05 22.28 6.04
N LEU A 70 -8.04 23.01 6.58
CA LEU A 70 -7.94 23.56 7.93
C LEU A 70 -7.82 22.47 8.99
N GLN A 71 -8.66 21.43 8.92
CA GLN A 71 -8.62 20.30 9.86
C GLN A 71 -7.30 19.52 9.77
N THR A 72 -6.75 19.37 8.56
CA THR A 72 -5.45 18.73 8.34
C THR A 72 -4.33 19.52 9.00
N LEU A 73 -4.29 20.84 8.82
CA LEU A 73 -3.31 21.72 9.46
C LEU A 73 -3.43 21.68 10.99
N GLN A 74 -4.65 21.80 11.52
CA GLN A 74 -4.91 21.71 12.96
C GLN A 74 -4.43 20.37 13.54
N SER A 75 -4.70 19.27 12.83
CA SER A 75 -4.27 17.94 13.23
C SER A 75 -2.75 17.77 13.20
N LEU A 76 -2.07 18.28 12.17
CA LEU A 76 -0.61 18.28 12.09
C LEU A 76 0.03 19.04 13.25
N VAL A 77 -0.51 20.22 13.59
CA VAL A 77 -0.03 21.02 14.72
C VAL A 77 -0.28 20.29 16.05
N ALA A 78 -1.48 19.77 16.25
CA ALA A 78 -1.85 19.06 17.47
C ALA A 78 -0.97 17.82 17.70
N GLN A 79 -0.72 17.03 16.66
CA GLN A 79 0.12 15.82 16.73
C GLN A 79 1.59 16.17 16.98
N ASN A 80 2.11 17.26 16.41
CA ASN A 80 3.47 17.74 16.71
C ASN A 80 3.61 18.18 18.18
N LEU A 81 2.65 18.97 18.68
CA LEU A 81 2.64 19.39 20.09
C LEU A 81 2.55 18.20 21.03
N TYR A 82 1.68 17.24 20.71
CA TYR A 82 1.54 16.01 21.50
C TYR A 82 2.83 15.18 21.51
N ALA A 83 3.47 14.98 20.36
CA ALA A 83 4.73 14.25 20.25
C ALA A 83 5.87 14.92 21.03
N ARG A 84 5.95 16.25 21.00
CA ARG A 84 6.91 17.02 21.77
C ARG A 84 6.64 16.91 23.27
N ALA A 85 5.39 17.05 23.71
CA ALA A 85 5.04 16.91 25.12
C ALA A 85 5.32 15.49 25.68
N GLN A 86 5.33 14.46 24.83
CA GLN A 86 5.71 13.09 25.20
C GLN A 86 7.22 12.84 25.29
N THR A 87 8.04 13.73 24.75
CA THR A 87 9.50 13.58 24.70
C THR A 87 10.20 14.58 25.61
N GLU A 88 9.67 15.80 25.70
CA GLU A 88 10.23 16.86 26.54
C GLU A 88 10.06 16.54 28.02
N LEU A 89 11.12 16.76 28.79
CA LEU A 89 11.16 16.56 30.24
C LEU A 89 10.86 17.88 30.95
N LYS A 90 10.03 17.80 31.97
CA LYS A 90 9.88 18.83 33.00
C LYS A 90 11.17 18.94 33.83
N SER A 91 11.28 20.00 34.62
CA SER A 91 12.39 20.20 35.55
C SER A 91 12.58 19.05 36.56
N ASN A 92 11.52 18.32 36.89
CA ASN A 92 11.56 17.15 37.77
C ASN A 92 11.99 15.85 37.06
N GLY A 93 12.33 15.90 35.76
CA GLY A 93 12.75 14.73 34.99
C GLY A 93 11.60 13.84 34.48
N GLU A 94 10.34 14.25 34.64
CA GLU A 94 9.17 13.56 34.07
C GLU A 94 8.74 14.17 32.74
N HIS A 95 8.14 13.38 31.85
CA HIS A 95 7.54 13.91 30.62
C HIS A 95 6.27 14.74 30.89
N TYR A 96 6.00 15.74 30.04
CA TYR A 96 4.78 16.55 30.12
C TYR A 96 3.52 15.72 29.91
N VAL A 97 3.58 14.77 28.97
CA VAL A 97 2.53 13.80 28.69
C VAL A 97 3.11 12.41 28.79
N GLN A 98 2.53 11.60 29.67
CA GLN A 98 2.86 10.18 29.69
C GLN A 98 2.23 9.49 28.47
N PRO A 99 2.90 8.50 27.85
CA PRO A 99 2.24 7.65 26.87
C PRO A 99 0.98 7.04 27.49
N ARG A 100 0.04 6.64 26.64
CA ARG A 100 -1.14 5.89 27.10
C ARG A 100 -0.66 4.73 27.99
N ARG A 101 -1.04 4.76 29.27
CA ARG A 101 -0.71 3.69 30.21
C ARG A 101 -1.32 2.42 29.63
N ALA A 102 -0.49 1.41 29.50
CA ALA A 102 -0.99 0.13 29.09
C ALA A 102 -1.65 -0.59 30.28
N PRO A 103 -2.47 -1.63 30.03
CA PRO A 103 -3.17 -2.36 31.08
C PRO A 103 -2.22 -2.92 32.16
N ASP A 104 -2.73 -3.21 33.35
CA ASP A 104 -1.91 -3.82 34.39
C ASP A 104 -1.41 -5.22 33.96
N GLY A 105 -0.15 -5.55 34.27
CA GLY A 105 0.51 -6.79 33.82
C GLY A 105 1.16 -6.72 32.43
N TYR A 106 1.19 -5.53 31.83
CA TYR A 106 1.60 -5.32 30.45
C TYR A 106 3.08 -4.95 30.25
N ASP A 107 3.69 -5.50 29.21
CA ASP A 107 4.99 -5.07 28.69
C ASP A 107 4.92 -4.70 27.20
N GLU A 108 4.96 -3.39 26.89
CA GLU A 108 4.98 -2.87 25.51
C GLU A 108 6.20 -3.40 24.76
N ARG A 109 7.34 -3.54 25.45
CA ARG A 109 8.59 -3.96 24.83
C ARG A 109 8.51 -5.41 24.38
N LYS A 110 7.91 -6.29 25.19
CA LYS A 110 7.65 -7.69 24.81
C LYS A 110 6.84 -7.76 23.51
N ASN A 111 5.76 -6.99 23.39
CA ASN A 111 4.91 -7.00 22.20
C ASN A 111 5.56 -6.32 20.97
N ILE A 112 6.39 -5.30 21.19
CA ILE A 112 7.23 -4.71 20.13
C ILE A 112 8.28 -5.74 19.63
N GLU A 113 8.93 -6.45 20.55
CA GLU A 113 9.91 -7.49 20.20
C GLU A 113 9.28 -8.68 19.47
N LYS A 114 8.08 -9.10 19.89
CA LYS A 114 7.28 -10.10 19.16
C LYS A 114 6.98 -9.63 17.75
N PHE A 115 6.46 -8.41 17.59
CA PHE A 115 6.19 -7.86 16.26
C PHE A 115 7.46 -7.73 15.41
N HIS A 116 8.59 -7.39 16.03
CA HIS A 116 9.88 -7.34 15.34
C HIS A 116 10.29 -8.72 14.80
N LYS A 117 10.11 -9.81 15.58
CA LYS A 117 10.37 -11.19 15.11
C LYS A 117 9.48 -11.57 13.94
N ILE A 118 8.20 -11.21 13.99
CA ILE A 118 7.27 -11.39 12.86
C ILE A 118 7.77 -10.66 11.62
N CYS A 119 8.23 -9.41 11.77
CA CYS A 119 8.80 -8.63 10.66
C CYS A 119 10.07 -9.27 10.08
N GLN A 120 10.89 -9.93 10.90
CA GLN A 120 12.05 -10.67 10.42
C GLN A 120 11.64 -11.86 9.55
N VAL A 121 10.64 -12.64 9.98
CA VAL A 121 10.07 -13.73 9.16
C VAL A 121 9.47 -13.19 7.86
N MET A 122 8.70 -12.10 7.92
CA MET A 122 8.15 -11.44 6.73
C MET A 122 9.26 -11.04 5.75
N ARG A 123 10.34 -10.42 6.25
CA ARG A 123 11.50 -10.04 5.43
C ARG A 123 12.14 -11.26 4.77
N ASP A 124 12.40 -12.31 5.53
CA ASP A 124 13.09 -13.50 5.03
C ASP A 124 12.23 -14.24 3.99
N THR A 125 10.91 -14.32 4.21
CA THR A 125 9.94 -14.81 3.22
C THR A 125 9.92 -13.92 1.98
N TYR A 126 9.98 -12.59 2.14
CA TYR A 126 9.99 -11.66 1.01
C TYR A 126 11.22 -11.90 0.14
N LEU A 127 12.40 -12.05 0.76
CA LEU A 127 13.65 -12.35 0.06
C LEU A 127 13.61 -13.74 -0.59
N ASN A 128 12.94 -14.72 0.02
CA ASN A 128 12.75 -16.02 -0.61
C ASN A 128 11.86 -15.93 -1.87
N TYR A 129 10.76 -15.17 -1.79
CA TYR A 129 9.88 -14.97 -2.94
C TYR A 129 10.54 -14.12 -4.02
N MET A 130 11.11 -12.98 -3.66
CA MET A 130 11.56 -11.95 -4.61
C MET A 130 13.06 -12.03 -4.94
N GLY A 131 13.87 -12.76 -4.17
CA GLY A 131 15.33 -12.71 -4.27
C GLY A 131 15.94 -11.46 -3.65
N ASP A 132 17.27 -11.40 -3.61
CA ASP A 132 18.00 -10.25 -3.09
C ASP A 132 17.80 -8.99 -3.94
N LEU A 133 17.66 -7.85 -3.25
CA LEU A 133 17.46 -6.53 -3.85
C LEU A 133 18.76 -5.91 -4.39
N ASP A 134 19.92 -6.35 -3.89
CA ASP A 134 21.23 -5.72 -4.15
C ASP A 134 22.01 -6.36 -5.31
N SER A 135 21.44 -7.35 -6.03
CA SER A 135 22.07 -7.91 -7.22
C SER A 135 21.77 -7.03 -8.45
N ASP A 136 22.16 -5.76 -8.40
CA ASP A 136 22.05 -4.80 -9.53
C ASP A 136 22.76 -5.29 -10.81
N GLN A 137 23.61 -6.32 -10.70
CA GLN A 137 24.33 -6.93 -11.82
C GLN A 137 23.63 -8.17 -12.42
N ASP A 138 22.71 -8.81 -11.69
CA ASP A 138 22.02 -9.99 -12.22
C ASP A 138 20.71 -9.59 -12.88
N GLN A 139 20.62 -9.84 -14.18
CA GLN A 139 19.38 -9.74 -14.95
C GLN A 139 18.25 -10.67 -14.44
N ASN A 140 18.45 -11.38 -13.32
CA ASN A 140 17.55 -12.35 -12.69
C ASN A 140 17.08 -11.92 -11.27
N SER A 141 17.13 -10.62 -10.95
CA SER A 141 16.49 -10.06 -9.75
C SER A 141 14.95 -10.18 -9.83
N GLY A 142 14.30 -10.58 -8.74
CA GLY A 142 12.85 -10.83 -8.70
C GLY A 142 12.45 -12.30 -8.87
N ASN A 143 11.26 -12.65 -8.36
CA ASN A 143 10.62 -13.91 -8.73
C ASN A 143 10.26 -13.88 -10.22
N HIS A 144 10.62 -14.91 -10.97
CA HIS A 144 10.26 -14.98 -12.39
C HIS A 144 8.74 -14.92 -12.60
N ASN A 145 7.97 -15.59 -11.73
CA ASN A 145 6.52 -15.70 -11.87
C ASN A 145 5.81 -14.37 -11.63
N PHE A 146 6.22 -13.60 -10.62
CA PHE A 146 5.65 -12.25 -10.43
C PHE A 146 6.06 -11.32 -11.56
N ASN A 147 7.31 -11.34 -12.02
CA ASN A 147 7.70 -10.52 -13.17
C ASN A 147 6.90 -10.89 -14.44
N GLN A 148 6.68 -12.19 -14.68
CA GLN A 148 5.92 -12.67 -15.82
C GLN A 148 4.43 -12.30 -15.71
N LEU A 149 3.82 -12.47 -14.54
CA LEU A 149 2.45 -12.08 -14.28
C LEU A 149 2.24 -10.57 -14.54
N PHE A 150 3.15 -9.75 -14.01
CA PHE A 150 3.06 -8.30 -14.16
C PHE A 150 3.49 -7.79 -15.53
N THR A 151 3.96 -8.64 -16.44
CA THR A 151 4.31 -8.21 -17.81
C THR A 151 3.10 -7.62 -18.55
N ASN A 152 1.88 -8.08 -18.26
CA ASN A 152 0.63 -7.62 -18.87
C ASN A 152 -0.11 -6.54 -18.05
N ALA A 153 0.43 -6.13 -16.90
CA ALA A 153 -0.16 -5.10 -16.06
C ALA A 153 -0.26 -3.75 -16.82
N PRO A 154 -1.03 -2.76 -16.32
CA PRO A 154 -1.25 -1.50 -17.03
C PRO A 154 -0.01 -0.58 -16.99
N TRP A 155 1.06 -0.95 -17.70
CA TRP A 155 2.33 -0.21 -17.72
C TRP A 155 2.23 1.13 -18.41
N VAL A 156 1.46 1.20 -19.50
CA VAL A 156 1.28 2.42 -20.29
C VAL A 156 0.70 3.53 -19.42
N SER A 157 -0.31 3.21 -18.61
CA SER A 157 -0.91 4.18 -17.68
C SER A 157 0.06 4.71 -16.65
N VAL A 158 0.85 3.81 -16.06
CA VAL A 158 1.78 4.16 -15.01
C VAL A 158 2.92 4.99 -15.56
N ILE A 159 3.39 4.70 -16.78
CA ILE A 159 4.48 5.42 -17.40
C ILE A 159 4.01 6.80 -17.88
N LEU A 160 2.83 6.91 -18.48
CA LEU A 160 2.23 8.20 -18.84
C LEU A 160 1.88 9.04 -17.58
N GLY A 161 1.37 8.43 -16.53
CA GLY A 161 1.07 9.08 -15.25
C GLY A 161 2.31 9.52 -14.45
N ASN A 162 3.50 9.02 -14.82
CA ASN A 162 4.80 9.39 -14.22
C ASN A 162 5.58 10.42 -15.04
N LEU A 163 5.05 10.92 -16.16
CA LEU A 163 5.71 11.90 -17.03
C LEU A 163 5.95 13.28 -16.40
N SER A 164 5.60 13.48 -15.13
CA SER A 164 5.62 14.77 -14.44
C SER A 164 7.01 15.39 -14.19
N SER A 165 8.11 14.82 -14.71
CA SER A 165 9.44 15.46 -14.94
C SER A 165 10.62 14.49 -14.89
N ARG A 166 10.45 13.25 -14.38
CA ARG A 166 11.56 12.31 -14.17
C ARG A 166 11.36 10.99 -14.94
N PRO A 167 12.41 10.44 -15.56
CA PRO A 167 12.34 9.13 -16.21
C PRO A 167 11.99 8.01 -15.23
N SER A 168 11.27 6.99 -15.70
CA SER A 168 10.84 5.82 -14.92
C SER A 168 12.01 4.99 -14.37
N LYS A 169 13.14 4.94 -15.10
CA LYS A 169 14.41 4.33 -14.67
C LYS A 169 15.44 5.37 -14.21
N ARG A 170 16.42 4.98 -13.39
CA ARG A 170 17.56 5.87 -13.06
C ARG A 170 18.45 6.00 -14.31
N GLY A 171 18.77 7.23 -14.73
CA GLY A 171 19.69 7.50 -15.86
C GLY A 171 19.09 7.47 -17.28
N ALA A 172 17.79 7.23 -17.46
CA ALA A 172 17.17 7.28 -18.80
C ALA A 172 16.93 8.73 -19.28
N GLN A 173 16.98 8.98 -20.59
CA GLN A 173 16.54 10.26 -21.16
C GLN A 173 15.01 10.35 -21.17
N GLN A 174 14.48 11.57 -21.02
CA GLN A 174 13.04 11.84 -21.03
C GLN A 174 12.54 11.72 -22.48
N SER A 175 11.72 10.72 -22.77
CA SER A 175 11.15 10.51 -24.11
C SER A 175 10.26 11.70 -24.51
N SER A 176 10.42 12.23 -25.72
CA SER A 176 9.48 13.23 -26.26
C SER A 176 8.12 12.58 -26.48
N LEU A 177 7.05 13.22 -26.00
CA LEU A 177 5.67 12.71 -25.99
C LEU A 177 4.96 12.67 -27.35
N GLN A 178 5.71 12.52 -28.44
CA GLN A 178 5.14 12.51 -29.78
C GLN A 178 5.34 11.13 -30.39
N ASN A 179 4.22 10.49 -30.76
CA ASN A 179 4.16 9.24 -31.52
C ASN A 179 4.93 8.07 -30.87
N LEU A 180 4.58 7.76 -29.62
CA LEU A 180 5.14 6.60 -28.91
C LEU A 180 4.29 5.36 -29.20
N THR A 181 4.94 4.28 -29.58
CA THR A 181 4.28 2.97 -29.66
C THR A 181 3.94 2.45 -28.26
N VAL A 182 2.89 1.63 -28.17
CA VAL A 182 2.54 0.92 -26.92
C VAL A 182 3.73 0.10 -26.42
N ARG A 183 4.49 -0.52 -27.34
CA ARG A 183 5.71 -1.27 -27.02
C ARG A 183 6.77 -0.41 -26.32
N GLU A 184 7.01 0.80 -26.81
CA GLU A 184 7.97 1.74 -26.20
C GLU A 184 7.50 2.22 -24.82
N LEU A 185 6.19 2.42 -24.64
CA LEU A 185 5.62 2.86 -23.36
C LEU A 185 5.55 1.75 -22.33
N ARG A 186 5.29 0.51 -22.72
CA ARG A 186 5.30 -0.67 -21.81
C ARG A 186 6.74 -1.06 -21.44
N GLY A 187 7.67 -0.92 -22.37
CA GLY A 187 8.99 -1.52 -22.34
C GLY A 187 8.96 -2.99 -22.76
N GLU A 188 10.05 -3.47 -23.36
CA GLU A 188 10.20 -4.89 -23.70
C GLU A 188 10.39 -5.71 -22.41
N ASN A 189 9.44 -6.60 -22.09
CA ASN A 189 9.44 -7.44 -20.89
C ASN A 189 9.69 -6.65 -19.58
N PRO A 190 8.76 -5.78 -19.17
CA PRO A 190 8.95 -4.93 -18.01
C PRO A 190 9.10 -5.78 -16.74
N LYS A 191 10.22 -5.58 -16.04
CA LYS A 191 10.51 -6.24 -14.77
C LYS A 191 9.96 -5.39 -13.63
N LEU A 192 8.98 -5.91 -12.91
CA LEU A 192 8.27 -5.18 -11.86
C LEU A 192 9.25 -4.53 -10.86
N LEU A 193 10.17 -5.32 -10.30
CA LEU A 193 11.05 -4.90 -9.21
C LEU A 193 12.30 -4.11 -9.64
N ASN A 194 12.59 -4.02 -10.94
CA ASN A 194 13.71 -3.20 -11.43
C ASN A 194 13.30 -1.74 -11.65
N ASN A 195 12.06 -1.40 -11.35
CA ASN A 195 11.52 -0.04 -11.45
C ASN A 195 11.55 0.67 -10.09
N ARG A 196 11.39 2.00 -10.10
CA ARG A 196 11.30 2.79 -8.87
C ARG A 196 10.08 2.41 -8.05
N ALA A 197 10.17 2.50 -6.73
CA ALA A 197 9.09 2.14 -5.80
C ALA A 197 7.71 2.71 -6.19
N ILE A 198 7.63 3.97 -6.63
CA ILE A 198 6.37 4.60 -7.08
C ILE A 198 5.76 3.89 -8.30
N THR A 199 6.59 3.44 -9.23
CA THR A 199 6.14 2.68 -10.41
C THR A 199 5.62 1.33 -9.97
N VAL A 200 6.35 0.63 -9.10
CA VAL A 200 5.94 -0.69 -8.59
C VAL A 200 4.60 -0.59 -7.88
N GLU A 201 4.47 0.34 -6.94
CA GLU A 201 3.24 0.57 -6.18
C GLU A 201 2.06 0.89 -7.09
N ARG A 202 2.24 1.82 -8.03
CA ARG A 202 1.20 2.17 -9.02
C ARG A 202 0.80 0.97 -9.86
N VAL A 203 1.75 0.22 -10.42
CA VAL A 203 1.44 -0.97 -11.24
C VAL A 203 0.61 -1.98 -10.44
N THR A 204 0.97 -2.23 -9.18
CA THR A 204 0.21 -3.20 -8.35
C THR A 204 -1.17 -2.72 -7.93
N ALA A 205 -1.35 -1.41 -7.73
CA ALA A 205 -2.64 -0.82 -7.41
C ALA A 205 -3.57 -0.82 -8.63
N HIS A 206 -3.06 -0.36 -9.77
CA HIS A 206 -3.79 -0.28 -11.04
C HIS A 206 -4.08 -1.66 -11.65
N SER A 207 -3.37 -2.71 -11.22
CA SER A 207 -3.70 -4.09 -11.58
C SER A 207 -4.74 -4.73 -10.65
N GLY A 208 -5.28 -3.99 -9.66
CA GLY A 208 -6.24 -4.51 -8.68
C GLY A 208 -5.64 -5.44 -7.61
N THR A 209 -4.33 -5.70 -7.60
CA THR A 209 -3.76 -6.72 -6.69
C THR A 209 -3.36 -6.13 -5.34
N HIS A 210 -2.67 -4.99 -5.31
CA HIS A 210 -2.03 -4.42 -4.11
C HIS A 210 -1.08 -5.40 -3.36
N PHE A 211 -0.56 -6.42 -4.04
CA PHE A 211 0.03 -7.58 -3.38
C PHE A 211 1.21 -7.26 -2.45
N LEU A 212 1.97 -6.21 -2.74
CA LEU A 212 3.10 -5.78 -1.90
C LEU A 212 2.70 -5.40 -0.47
N ASN A 213 1.44 -5.03 -0.23
CA ASN A 213 0.97 -4.63 1.09
C ASN A 213 0.54 -5.81 1.98
N TYR A 214 0.39 -7.01 1.40
CA TYR A 214 -0.04 -8.20 2.15
C TYR A 214 0.86 -9.43 1.95
N LEU A 215 1.74 -9.43 0.94
CA LEU A 215 2.70 -10.50 0.74
C LEU A 215 3.53 -10.71 2.00
N THR A 216 3.79 -11.97 2.35
CA THR A 216 4.56 -12.43 3.53
C THR A 216 3.85 -12.33 4.88
N ILE A 217 2.69 -11.67 4.95
CA ILE A 217 1.98 -11.51 6.22
C ILE A 217 1.52 -12.85 6.77
N TYR A 218 1.10 -13.77 5.90
CA TYR A 218 0.67 -15.09 6.31
C TYR A 218 1.76 -15.81 7.09
N GLU A 219 2.97 -15.92 6.52
CA GLU A 219 4.11 -16.59 7.13
C GLU A 219 4.52 -15.89 8.43
N GLY A 220 4.58 -14.55 8.42
CA GLY A 220 4.90 -13.77 9.60
C GLY A 220 3.93 -14.04 10.75
N PHE A 221 2.64 -14.06 10.48
CA PHE A 221 1.61 -14.23 11.52
C PHE A 221 1.52 -15.68 12.00
N LYS A 222 1.71 -16.65 11.11
CA LYS A 222 1.79 -18.08 11.44
C LYS A 222 3.04 -18.47 12.22
N SER A 223 4.06 -17.61 12.27
CA SER A 223 5.29 -17.86 13.05
C SER A 223 5.10 -17.75 14.57
N ILE A 224 3.95 -17.22 15.02
CA ILE A 224 3.60 -17.09 16.43
C ILE A 224 2.23 -17.71 16.72
N ASN A 225 1.90 -17.86 18.00
CA ASN A 225 0.54 -18.27 18.38
C ASN A 225 -0.46 -17.18 17.97
N GLU A 226 -1.43 -17.54 17.14
CA GLU A 226 -2.44 -16.62 16.61
C GLU A 226 -3.28 -15.92 17.69
N ASP A 227 -3.43 -16.55 18.85
CA ASP A 227 -4.21 -15.97 19.96
C ASP A 227 -3.49 -14.76 20.60
N GLU A 228 -2.19 -14.60 20.33
CA GLU A 228 -1.41 -13.44 20.76
C GLU A 228 -1.51 -12.26 19.78
N LEU A 229 -2.05 -12.45 18.57
CA LEU A 229 -2.10 -11.43 17.53
C LEU A 229 -2.94 -10.23 17.95
N HIS A 230 -4.07 -10.47 18.63
CA HIS A 230 -4.95 -9.40 19.06
C HIS A 230 -4.33 -8.54 20.17
N GLU A 231 -3.70 -9.20 21.15
CA GLU A 231 -2.95 -8.50 22.18
C GLU A 231 -1.90 -7.62 21.51
N MET A 232 -1.08 -8.17 20.62
CA MET A 232 -0.06 -7.41 19.89
C MET A 232 -0.64 -6.22 19.11
N TYR A 233 -1.81 -6.36 18.48
CA TYR A 233 -2.49 -5.27 17.76
C TYR A 233 -2.96 -4.15 18.69
N ILE A 234 -3.55 -4.47 19.85
CA ILE A 234 -3.94 -3.46 20.85
C ILE A 234 -2.72 -2.73 21.39
N CYS A 235 -1.61 -3.44 21.52
CA CYS A 235 -0.50 -3.06 22.36
C CYS A 235 0.63 -2.36 21.59
N SER A 236 0.97 -2.86 20.42
CA SER A 236 1.99 -2.26 19.55
C SER A 236 1.31 -1.34 18.54
N LYS A 237 1.51 -0.02 18.67
CA LYS A 237 1.06 0.93 17.63
C LYS A 237 1.67 0.62 16.26
N SER A 238 2.93 0.16 16.20
CA SER A 238 3.57 -0.21 14.93
C SER A 238 2.85 -1.39 14.27
N CYS A 239 2.48 -2.42 15.04
CA CYS A 239 1.65 -3.52 14.56
C CYS A 239 0.29 -3.01 14.09
N ARG A 240 -0.37 -2.18 14.91
CA ARG A 240 -1.68 -1.61 14.59
C ARG A 240 -1.69 -0.82 13.29
N ASP A 241 -0.67 0.01 13.06
CA ASP A 241 -0.55 0.83 11.87
C ASP A 241 -0.28 -0.02 10.63
N PHE A 242 0.59 -1.02 10.76
CA PHE A 242 0.85 -2.00 9.71
C PHE A 242 -0.43 -2.76 9.33
N ILE A 243 -1.14 -3.31 10.31
CA ILE A 243 -2.34 -4.14 10.09
C ILE A 243 -3.52 -3.34 9.55
N ARG A 244 -3.67 -2.08 9.94
CA ARG A 244 -4.65 -1.18 9.33
C ARG A 244 -4.33 -0.91 7.86
N ASN A 245 -3.07 -0.67 7.52
CA ASN A 245 -2.65 -0.47 6.12
C ASN A 245 -2.89 -1.74 5.29
N THR A 246 -2.64 -2.91 5.85
CA THR A 246 -2.96 -4.19 5.21
C THR A 246 -4.47 -4.35 5.03
N ALA A 247 -5.30 -4.09 6.04
CA ALA A 247 -6.76 -4.17 5.94
C ALA A 247 -7.32 -3.20 4.88
N LEU A 248 -6.76 -1.99 4.79
CA LEU A 248 -7.08 -1.03 3.73
C LEU A 248 -6.71 -1.58 2.35
N SER A 249 -5.51 -2.15 2.22
CA SER A 249 -5.04 -2.69 0.94
C SER A 249 -5.88 -3.88 0.47
N LEU A 250 -6.24 -4.79 1.39
CA LEU A 250 -7.13 -5.92 1.10
C LEU A 250 -8.54 -5.47 0.71
N HIS A 251 -9.03 -4.36 1.27
CA HIS A 251 -10.32 -3.79 0.88
C HIS A 251 -10.31 -3.29 -0.57
N MET A 252 -9.22 -2.63 -0.98
CA MET A 252 -9.03 -2.10 -2.33
C MET A 252 -8.63 -3.16 -3.36
N THR A 253 -8.29 -4.38 -2.92
CA THR A 253 -7.97 -5.49 -3.83
C THR A 253 -9.22 -5.92 -4.59
N ASP A 254 -9.08 -6.03 -5.90
CA ASP A 254 -10.14 -6.38 -6.85
C ASP A 254 -9.60 -7.41 -7.84
N PHE A 255 -9.85 -8.69 -7.54
CA PHE A 255 -9.37 -9.77 -8.39
C PHE A 255 -10.18 -9.89 -9.68
N GLU A 256 -11.43 -9.44 -9.74
CA GLU A 256 -12.19 -9.39 -11.00
C GLU A 256 -11.45 -8.54 -12.03
N ILE A 257 -11.03 -7.33 -11.62
CA ILE A 257 -10.21 -6.45 -12.45
C ILE A 257 -8.81 -7.03 -12.68
N ALA A 258 -8.19 -7.69 -11.70
CA ALA A 258 -6.87 -8.29 -11.87
C ALA A 258 -6.84 -9.39 -12.94
N TRP A 259 -7.86 -10.26 -12.97
CA TRP A 259 -7.99 -11.29 -13.99
C TRP A 259 -8.18 -10.68 -15.37
N LEU A 260 -9.05 -9.66 -15.48
CA LEU A 260 -9.25 -8.96 -16.74
C LEU A 260 -7.99 -8.23 -17.21
N THR A 261 -7.29 -7.50 -16.35
CA THR A 261 -6.12 -6.67 -16.73
C THR A 261 -4.85 -7.48 -16.98
N MET A 262 -4.60 -8.53 -16.19
CA MET A 262 -3.32 -9.24 -16.20
C MET A 262 -3.35 -10.53 -17.02
N ILE A 263 -4.52 -11.17 -17.11
CA ILE A 263 -4.74 -12.41 -17.87
C ILE A 263 -5.50 -12.14 -19.16
N GLY A 264 -6.43 -11.18 -19.17
CA GLY A 264 -7.31 -10.92 -20.32
C GLY A 264 -8.57 -11.80 -20.31
N GLU A 265 -8.92 -12.37 -19.16
CA GLU A 265 -10.03 -13.31 -19.02
C GLU A 265 -10.91 -12.94 -17.83
N MET A 266 -12.16 -13.40 -17.85
CA MET A 266 -13.07 -13.30 -16.70
C MET A 266 -12.53 -14.10 -15.52
N HIS A 267 -12.88 -13.67 -14.31
CA HIS A 267 -12.53 -14.37 -13.08
C HIS A 267 -13.01 -15.83 -13.08
N PRO A 268 -12.14 -16.81 -12.76
CA PRO A 268 -12.51 -18.22 -12.74
C PRO A 268 -13.37 -18.55 -11.53
N ASN A 269 -14.28 -19.51 -11.68
CA ASN A 269 -15.06 -19.98 -10.53
C ASN A 269 -14.15 -20.57 -9.43
N LYS A 270 -14.68 -20.66 -8.20
CA LYS A 270 -13.94 -21.11 -7.02
C LYS A 270 -13.21 -22.45 -7.18
N THR A 271 -13.82 -23.43 -7.86
CA THR A 271 -13.22 -24.75 -8.05
C THR A 271 -11.98 -24.68 -8.95
N GLU A 272 -12.08 -23.93 -10.04
CA GLU A 272 -10.96 -23.69 -10.95
C GLU A 272 -9.86 -22.86 -10.29
N LEU A 273 -10.23 -21.81 -9.54
CA LEU A 273 -9.29 -20.98 -8.78
C LEU A 273 -8.43 -21.83 -7.83
N ILE A 274 -9.05 -22.73 -7.05
CA ILE A 274 -8.35 -23.65 -6.14
C ILE A 274 -7.43 -24.60 -6.93
N SER A 275 -7.91 -25.13 -8.06
CA SER A 275 -7.11 -26.01 -8.91
C SER A 275 -5.86 -25.31 -9.45
N LEU A 276 -5.99 -24.08 -9.94
CA LEU A 276 -4.88 -23.27 -10.45
C LEU A 276 -3.89 -22.91 -9.33
N ALA A 277 -4.39 -22.42 -8.20
CA ALA A 277 -3.54 -22.04 -7.07
C ALA A 277 -2.73 -23.23 -6.50
N SER A 278 -3.30 -24.45 -6.52
CA SER A 278 -2.63 -25.66 -6.03
C SER A 278 -1.40 -26.07 -6.87
N LYS A 279 -1.32 -25.61 -8.11
CA LYS A 279 -0.19 -25.87 -9.02
C LYS A 279 0.95 -24.88 -8.83
N PHE A 280 0.72 -23.80 -8.08
CA PHE A 280 1.72 -22.77 -7.86
C PHE A 280 2.91 -23.30 -7.06
N ASN A 281 4.09 -23.17 -7.64
CA ASN A 281 5.37 -23.46 -7.01
C ASN A 281 5.99 -22.15 -6.51
N PRO A 282 6.07 -21.92 -5.18
CA PRO A 282 6.56 -20.67 -4.62
C PRO A 282 8.07 -20.47 -4.77
N ASN A 283 8.82 -21.48 -5.21
CA ASN A 283 10.27 -21.37 -5.40
C ASN A 283 10.60 -20.30 -6.45
N LYS A 284 11.67 -19.54 -6.23
CA LYS A 284 12.16 -18.49 -7.16
C LYS A 284 12.33 -19.00 -8.61
N ASN A 285 12.70 -20.27 -8.78
CA ASN A 285 12.89 -20.94 -10.07
C ASN A 285 11.69 -21.79 -10.53
N GLY A 286 10.57 -21.72 -9.81
CA GLY A 286 9.32 -22.35 -10.25
C GLY A 286 8.88 -21.78 -11.60
N LYS A 287 8.38 -22.65 -12.48
CA LYS A 287 7.81 -22.25 -13.77
C LYS A 287 6.29 -22.31 -13.65
N ASN A 288 5.70 -21.22 -13.16
CA ASN A 288 4.26 -21.08 -13.06
C ASN A 288 3.72 -20.29 -14.26
N THR A 289 2.49 -20.58 -14.64
CA THR A 289 1.75 -19.72 -15.56
C THR A 289 1.25 -18.45 -14.84
N ASN A 290 0.86 -17.43 -15.62
CA ASN A 290 0.26 -16.22 -15.05
C ASN A 290 -1.04 -16.53 -14.30
N LYS A 291 -1.86 -17.46 -14.82
CA LYS A 291 -3.10 -17.89 -14.17
C LYS A 291 -2.85 -18.56 -12.81
N GLU A 292 -1.89 -19.47 -12.74
CA GLU A 292 -1.52 -20.14 -11.48
C GLU A 292 -0.98 -19.15 -10.45
N THR A 293 -0.16 -18.18 -10.90
CA THR A 293 0.41 -17.14 -10.03
C THR A 293 -0.66 -16.20 -9.49
N LEU A 294 -1.60 -15.75 -10.34
CA LEU A 294 -2.69 -14.87 -9.93
C LEU A 294 -3.70 -15.59 -9.02
N ALA A 295 -4.05 -16.84 -9.34
CA ALA A 295 -4.92 -17.66 -8.50
C ALA A 295 -4.32 -17.89 -7.11
N TRP A 296 -3.01 -18.14 -7.02
CA TRP A 296 -2.32 -18.26 -5.74
C TRP A 296 -2.35 -16.94 -4.95
N LEU A 297 -2.06 -15.81 -5.61
CA LEU A 297 -2.12 -14.49 -4.96
C LEU A 297 -3.50 -14.18 -4.38
N GLU A 298 -4.55 -14.60 -5.06
CA GLU A 298 -5.93 -14.43 -4.62
C GLU A 298 -6.24 -15.23 -3.35
N LEU A 299 -5.98 -16.55 -3.37
CA LEU A 299 -6.18 -17.37 -2.18
C LEU A 299 -5.30 -16.93 -1.01
N TYR A 300 -4.07 -16.50 -1.31
CA TYR A 300 -3.14 -15.97 -0.32
C TYR A 300 -3.70 -14.68 0.33
N ALA A 301 -4.26 -13.76 -0.47
CA ALA A 301 -4.90 -12.56 0.06
C ALA A 301 -6.06 -12.89 1.00
N TYR A 302 -6.88 -13.89 0.66
CA TYR A 302 -7.96 -14.39 1.52
C TYR A 302 -7.44 -14.94 2.85
N ASP A 303 -6.36 -15.71 2.83
CA ASP A 303 -5.77 -16.25 4.06
C ASP A 303 -5.14 -15.17 4.94
N VAL A 304 -4.51 -14.16 4.33
CA VAL A 304 -4.05 -12.97 5.06
C VAL A 304 -5.24 -12.22 5.66
N ALA A 305 -6.33 -12.03 4.92
CA ALA A 305 -7.52 -11.34 5.42
C ALA A 305 -8.09 -12.00 6.68
N LYS A 306 -8.13 -13.35 6.73
CA LYS A 306 -8.59 -14.08 7.92
C LYS A 306 -7.71 -13.80 9.14
N LEU A 307 -6.40 -13.81 8.96
CA LEU A 307 -5.43 -13.53 10.04
C LEU A 307 -5.50 -12.07 10.50
N VAL A 308 -5.66 -11.13 9.56
CA VAL A 308 -5.86 -9.71 9.85
C VAL A 308 -7.17 -9.47 10.61
N TYR A 309 -8.26 -10.14 10.21
CA TYR A 309 -9.55 -10.09 10.92
C TYR A 309 -9.41 -10.58 12.37
N LYS A 310 -8.79 -11.75 12.58
CA LYS A 310 -8.53 -12.29 13.93
C LYS A 310 -7.66 -11.34 14.75
N CYS A 311 -6.61 -10.78 14.15
CA CYS A 311 -5.73 -9.81 14.79
C CYS A 311 -6.47 -8.53 15.23
N ILE A 312 -7.34 -7.98 14.40
CA ILE A 312 -8.08 -6.74 14.74
C ILE A 312 -9.18 -7.01 15.76
N LEU A 313 -9.95 -8.09 15.62
CA LEU A 313 -11.23 -8.26 16.30
C LEU A 313 -11.25 -9.34 17.38
N ASN A 314 -10.28 -10.25 17.40
CA ASN A 314 -10.25 -11.44 18.27
C ASN A 314 -11.53 -12.28 18.23
N LYS A 315 -12.06 -12.48 17.01
CA LYS A 315 -13.33 -13.18 16.79
C LYS A 315 -13.15 -14.27 15.74
N ASN A 316 -14.03 -15.26 15.80
CA ASN A 316 -14.22 -16.20 14.72
C ASN A 316 -14.70 -15.47 13.45
N LEU A 317 -14.41 -16.09 12.30
CA LEU A 317 -14.84 -15.57 11.02
C LEU A 317 -16.38 -15.50 10.96
N PRO A 318 -16.97 -14.44 10.38
CA PRO A 318 -18.39 -14.39 10.10
C PRO A 318 -18.78 -15.42 9.03
N ASP A 319 -20.07 -15.76 8.97
CA ASP A 319 -20.62 -16.73 7.99
C ASP A 319 -20.37 -16.30 6.54
N HIS A 320 -20.39 -15.00 6.27
CA HIS A 320 -20.02 -14.40 4.99
C HIS A 320 -18.73 -13.60 5.17
N PHE A 321 -17.61 -14.19 4.77
CA PHE A 321 -16.29 -13.58 4.86
C PHE A 321 -15.73 -13.27 3.46
N ASP A 322 -15.28 -12.03 3.27
CA ASP A 322 -14.65 -11.50 2.06
C ASP A 322 -13.35 -10.73 2.39
N LEU A 323 -12.60 -10.30 1.37
CA LEU A 323 -11.37 -9.52 1.56
C LEU A 323 -11.59 -8.17 2.27
N GLN A 324 -12.79 -7.61 2.14
CA GLN A 324 -13.18 -6.32 2.70
C GLN A 324 -13.58 -6.44 4.19
N SER A 325 -13.90 -7.64 4.67
CA SER A 325 -14.40 -7.94 6.01
C SER A 325 -13.55 -7.37 7.14
N PRO A 326 -12.20 -7.48 7.13
CA PRO A 326 -11.38 -6.92 8.20
C PRO A 326 -11.57 -5.41 8.39
N LEU A 327 -11.70 -4.66 7.28
CA LEU A 327 -11.95 -3.23 7.33
C LEU A 327 -13.42 -2.91 7.63
N LYS A 328 -14.38 -3.62 7.02
CA LYS A 328 -15.82 -3.46 7.26
C LYS A 328 -16.18 -3.59 8.75
N PHE A 329 -15.63 -4.60 9.43
CA PHE A 329 -15.92 -4.85 10.84
C PHE A 329 -14.99 -4.11 11.80
N GLY A 330 -13.73 -3.86 11.41
CA GLY A 330 -12.77 -3.13 12.24
C GLY A 330 -12.94 -1.61 12.21
N PHE A 331 -13.41 -1.07 11.08
CA PHE A 331 -13.46 0.37 10.77
C PHE A 331 -14.64 0.70 9.84
N SER A 332 -15.85 0.34 10.25
CA SER A 332 -17.07 0.42 9.41
C SER A 332 -17.28 1.77 8.71
N ASN A 333 -17.05 2.89 9.39
CA ASN A 333 -17.18 4.22 8.78
C ASN A 333 -16.19 4.42 7.62
N LEU A 334 -14.93 4.00 7.78
CA LEU A 334 -13.93 4.11 6.72
C LEU A 334 -14.27 3.17 5.56
N ALA A 335 -14.69 1.94 5.86
CA ALA A 335 -15.10 0.98 4.85
C ALA A 335 -16.29 1.50 4.03
N GLN A 336 -17.31 2.08 4.68
CA GLN A 336 -18.46 2.66 3.98
C GLN A 336 -18.06 3.79 3.01
N GLN A 337 -17.15 4.68 3.43
CA GLN A 337 -16.66 5.76 2.57
C GLN A 337 -15.88 5.23 1.36
N LEU A 338 -15.13 4.14 1.53
CA LEU A 338 -14.40 3.51 0.44
C LEU A 338 -15.35 2.80 -0.53
N THR A 339 -16.35 2.06 -0.03
CA THR A 339 -17.33 1.36 -0.87
C THR A 339 -18.14 2.32 -1.75
N ILE A 340 -18.68 3.42 -1.20
CA ILE A 340 -19.43 4.43 -1.97
C ILE A 340 -18.57 4.97 -3.14
N ARG A 341 -17.29 5.15 -2.89
CA ARG A 341 -16.33 5.65 -3.86
C ARG A 341 -15.97 4.60 -4.91
N GLU A 342 -15.80 3.34 -4.50
CA GLU A 342 -15.54 2.22 -5.42
C GLU A 342 -16.71 1.99 -6.38
N GLU A 343 -17.95 2.10 -5.90
CA GLU A 343 -19.16 2.05 -6.72
C GLU A 343 -19.22 3.21 -7.74
N SER A 344 -18.74 4.40 -7.33
CA SER A 344 -18.71 5.58 -8.19
C SER A 344 -17.64 5.51 -9.30
N ASP A 345 -16.66 4.61 -9.17
CA ASP A 345 -15.51 4.48 -10.08
C ASP A 345 -15.41 3.10 -10.78
N GLU A 346 -16.42 2.25 -10.62
CA GLU A 346 -16.48 0.93 -11.26
C GLU A 346 -16.26 1.03 -12.78
N PHE A 347 -16.89 2.01 -13.44
CA PHE A 347 -16.72 2.25 -14.88
C PHE A 347 -15.26 2.58 -15.25
N GLY A 348 -14.57 3.39 -14.44
CA GLY A 348 -13.17 3.78 -14.68
C GLY A 348 -12.25 2.57 -14.68
N ARG A 349 -12.45 1.66 -13.72
CA ARG A 349 -11.69 0.41 -13.60
C ARG A 349 -11.91 -0.55 -14.76
N TYR A 350 -13.17 -0.77 -15.19
CA TYR A 350 -13.45 -1.61 -16.35
C TYR A 350 -12.92 -1.00 -17.65
N ALA A 351 -13.09 0.31 -17.85
CA ALA A 351 -12.51 0.99 -19.01
C ALA A 351 -10.97 0.87 -19.05
N GLN A 352 -10.32 0.96 -17.90
CA GLN A 352 -8.89 0.71 -17.75
C GLN A 352 -8.51 -0.73 -18.11
N ALA A 353 -9.30 -1.73 -17.70
CA ALA A 353 -9.07 -3.12 -18.04
C ALA A 353 -9.17 -3.37 -19.54
N ASP A 354 -10.25 -2.89 -20.17
CA ASP A 354 -10.48 -3.00 -21.61
C ASP A 354 -9.36 -2.33 -22.41
N MET A 355 -8.97 -1.12 -22.01
CA MET A 355 -7.89 -0.39 -22.66
C MET A 355 -6.53 -1.10 -22.53
N THR A 356 -6.25 -1.65 -21.35
CA THR A 356 -5.03 -2.44 -21.10
C THR A 356 -4.99 -3.68 -21.98
N ASN A 357 -6.13 -4.38 -22.10
CA ASN A 357 -6.26 -5.54 -22.97
C ASN A 357 -6.12 -5.17 -24.46
N PHE A 358 -6.75 -4.08 -24.91
CA PHE A 358 -6.56 -3.57 -26.26
C PHE A 358 -5.08 -3.29 -26.54
N MET A 359 -4.40 -2.56 -25.66
CA MET A 359 -2.99 -2.23 -25.82
C MET A 359 -2.09 -3.48 -25.80
N ASN A 360 -2.35 -4.44 -24.93
CA ASN A 360 -1.61 -5.71 -24.87
C ASN A 360 -1.70 -6.51 -26.19
N ASN A 361 -2.81 -6.37 -26.91
CA ASN A 361 -3.03 -7.02 -28.20
C ASN A 361 -2.56 -6.18 -29.41
N ASN A 362 -2.26 -4.89 -29.21
CA ASN A 362 -1.91 -3.95 -30.26
C ASN A 362 -0.60 -3.19 -29.91
N LEU A 363 0.49 -3.94 -29.69
CA LEU A 363 1.75 -3.36 -29.20
C LEU A 363 2.39 -2.35 -30.17
N ASP A 364 2.09 -2.45 -31.46
CA ASP A 364 2.59 -1.56 -32.50
C ASP A 364 1.67 -0.38 -32.78
N PHE A 365 0.57 -0.25 -32.03
CA PHE A 365 -0.30 0.93 -32.07
C PHE A 365 0.49 2.16 -31.62
N VAL A 366 0.42 3.23 -32.41
CA VAL A 366 1.11 4.49 -32.15
C VAL A 366 0.13 5.44 -31.48
N LEU A 367 0.45 5.86 -30.26
CA LEU A 367 -0.36 6.83 -29.53
C LEU A 367 0.01 8.24 -29.99
N GLY A 368 -0.98 8.93 -30.57
CA GLY A 368 -0.91 10.35 -30.87
C GLY A 368 -1.00 11.21 -29.60
N PRO A 369 -0.64 12.51 -29.67
CA PRO A 369 -0.64 13.39 -28.50
C PRO A 369 -2.00 13.46 -27.76
N HIS A 370 -3.11 13.46 -28.51
CA HIS A 370 -4.44 13.49 -27.93
C HIS A 370 -4.79 12.19 -27.18
N GLU A 371 -4.41 11.04 -27.75
CA GLU A 371 -4.64 9.74 -27.12
C GLU A 371 -3.80 9.59 -25.85
N CYS A 372 -2.54 10.06 -25.86
CA CYS A 372 -1.72 10.11 -24.66
C CYS A 372 -2.35 10.94 -23.54
N LEU A 373 -2.90 12.12 -23.88
CA LEU A 373 -3.57 13.00 -22.89
C LEU A 373 -4.87 12.39 -22.37
N THR A 374 -5.68 11.79 -23.24
CA THR A 374 -6.93 11.13 -22.86
C THR A 374 -6.66 9.95 -21.93
N LEU A 375 -5.69 9.08 -22.28
CA LEU A 375 -5.27 7.99 -21.42
C LEU A 375 -4.77 8.52 -20.08
N GLN A 376 -3.88 9.51 -20.07
CA GLN A 376 -3.39 10.12 -18.84
C GLN A 376 -4.52 10.66 -17.95
N ALA A 377 -5.55 11.28 -18.54
CA ALA A 377 -6.70 11.79 -17.81
C ALA A 377 -7.58 10.66 -17.24
N CYS A 378 -7.89 9.62 -18.03
CA CYS A 378 -8.64 8.45 -17.56
C CYS A 378 -7.92 7.75 -16.41
N TYR A 379 -6.61 7.57 -16.51
CA TYR A 379 -5.82 6.93 -15.46
C TYR A 379 -5.57 7.82 -14.26
N ALA A 380 -5.48 9.14 -14.42
CA ALA A 380 -5.43 10.07 -13.29
C ALA A 380 -6.75 10.08 -12.52
N ALA A 381 -7.89 10.01 -13.21
CA ALA A 381 -9.20 9.82 -12.58
C ALA A 381 -9.22 8.50 -11.78
N ALA A 382 -8.67 7.42 -12.34
CA ALA A 382 -8.48 6.14 -11.65
C ALA A 382 -7.37 6.15 -10.55
N ASP A 383 -6.52 7.18 -10.45
CA ASP A 383 -5.48 7.32 -9.41
C ASP A 383 -5.98 8.17 -8.21
N VAL A 384 -6.96 9.06 -8.46
CA VAL A 384 -7.76 9.75 -7.42
C VAL A 384 -8.52 8.72 -6.55
N VAL A 385 -8.54 7.45 -6.97
CA VAL A 385 -9.09 6.24 -6.34
C VAL A 385 -8.37 5.80 -5.04
N ASN A 386 -7.44 6.59 -4.52
CA ASN A 386 -6.78 6.33 -3.22
C ASN A 386 -7.13 7.33 -2.10
N ALA A 387 -8.12 8.20 -2.34
CA ALA A 387 -8.61 9.23 -1.42
C ALA A 387 -9.95 8.91 -0.74
N PRO A 388 -10.10 8.97 0.59
CA PRO A 388 -11.43 9.08 1.18
C PRO A 388 -12.11 10.37 0.66
N GLU A 389 -13.37 10.26 0.21
CA GLU A 389 -14.12 11.43 -0.25
C GLU A 389 -14.30 12.44 0.89
N GLY A 390 -13.81 13.65 0.65
CA GLY A 390 -14.45 14.84 1.17
C GLY A 390 -15.68 15.16 0.34
N ARG A 391 -16.83 14.54 0.66
CA ARG A 391 -18.17 14.79 0.11
C ARG A 391 -18.18 15.67 -1.16
N LEU A 392 -17.98 15.08 -2.33
CA LEU A 392 -18.30 15.74 -3.58
C LEU A 392 -19.70 15.27 -4.01
N ASN A 393 -20.74 15.98 -3.57
CA ASN A 393 -22.09 15.77 -4.08
C ASN A 393 -22.13 16.21 -5.55
N ILE A 394 -21.87 15.28 -6.48
CA ILE A 394 -22.22 15.45 -7.88
C ILE A 394 -23.33 14.45 -8.18
N GLU A 395 -24.58 14.93 -8.20
CA GLU A 395 -25.67 14.23 -8.88
C GLU A 395 -25.37 14.21 -10.38
N LEU A 396 -24.72 13.14 -10.85
CA LEU A 396 -24.66 12.84 -12.28
C LEU A 396 -26.04 12.35 -12.71
N THR A 397 -26.91 13.29 -13.08
CA THR A 397 -28.17 12.99 -13.74
C THR A 397 -27.87 12.41 -15.12
N ARG A 398 -28.01 11.08 -15.27
CA ARG A 398 -28.07 10.42 -16.58
C ARG A 398 -29.22 11.03 -17.40
N ARG A 399 -28.90 11.87 -18.39
CA ARG A 399 -29.78 12.08 -19.53
C ARG A 399 -29.23 11.26 -20.70
N LEU A 400 -29.97 10.20 -21.00
CA LEU A 400 -29.82 9.35 -22.18
C LEU A 400 -29.71 10.22 -23.44
N PHE A 401 -28.69 9.96 -24.24
CA PHE A 401 -28.69 10.16 -25.69
C PHE A 401 -28.05 8.94 -26.33
#